data_AF-A0A2G6IZJ2-F1
#
_entry.id   AF-A0A2G6IZJ2-F1
#
_cell.length_a   1.000
_cell.length_b   1.000
_cell.length_c   1.000
_cell.angle_alpha   90.00
_cell.angle_beta   90.00
_cell.angle_gamma   90.00
#
_symmetry.space_group_name_H-M   'P 1'
#
loop_
_entity.id
_entity.type
_entity.pdbx_description
1 polymer ?
#
loop_
_entity_poly.entity_id
_entity_poly.type
_entity_poly.pdbx_seq_one_letter_code
_entity_poly.pdbx_strand_id
1 'polypeptide(L)'
;MQNRNTVFDDISDLFTNAMGVAQGAKDEANTAMRGLMDRWMADRDFVTREEFDAVRAMAQKAREENEALKQRLEALEGKAAAKPKAATKKKTAAKKG
;
A
#
# COMPACT_ATOMS: atom_id res chain seq x y z
N MET A 1 53.52 -53.58 -17.20
CA MET A 1 52.42 -53.26 -16.27
C MET A 1 52.38 -51.74 -16.11
N GLN A 2 51.28 -51.13 -16.51
CA GLN A 2 51.21 -49.74 -16.95
C GLN A 2 50.92 -48.79 -15.79
N ASN A 3 51.90 -47.96 -15.45
CA ASN A 3 51.77 -46.85 -14.49
C ASN A 3 51.12 -45.66 -15.21
N ARG A 4 49.79 -45.68 -15.42
CA ARG A 4 49.03 -44.59 -16.08
C ARG A 4 47.93 -44.06 -15.15
N ASN A 5 48.18 -42.87 -14.60
CA ASN A 5 47.22 -41.81 -14.26
C ASN A 5 45.96 -42.12 -13.41
N THR A 6 46.05 -42.95 -12.38
CA THR A 6 44.91 -43.20 -11.45
C THR A 6 44.38 -41.93 -10.77
N VAL A 7 45.26 -41.00 -10.37
CA VAL A 7 44.86 -39.73 -9.70
C VAL A 7 44.03 -38.82 -10.61
N PHE A 8 44.29 -38.83 -11.92
CA PHE A 8 43.55 -38.00 -12.87
C PHE A 8 42.16 -38.60 -13.16
N ASP A 9 42.05 -39.93 -13.12
CA ASP A 9 40.79 -40.67 -13.27
C ASP A 9 39.89 -40.44 -12.06
N ASP A 10 40.44 -40.57 -10.84
CA ASP A 10 39.71 -40.33 -9.59
C ASP A 10 39.15 -38.89 -9.51
N ILE A 11 39.90 -37.89 -9.99
CA ILE A 11 39.43 -36.50 -10.07
C ILE A 11 38.31 -36.36 -11.10
N SER A 12 38.41 -37.05 -12.24
CA SER A 12 37.40 -37.00 -13.31
C SER A 12 36.08 -37.65 -12.85
N ASP A 13 36.17 -38.74 -12.12
CA ASP A 13 35.03 -39.41 -11.49
C ASP A 13 34.42 -38.55 -10.39
N LEU A 14 35.25 -37.91 -9.55
CA LEU A 14 34.78 -36.98 -8.53
C LEU A 14 34.05 -35.78 -9.14
N PHE A 15 34.58 -35.21 -10.24
CA PHE A 15 33.93 -34.12 -10.97
C PHE A 15 32.60 -34.55 -11.60
N THR A 16 32.53 -35.75 -12.18
CA THR A 16 31.31 -36.27 -12.80
C THR A 16 30.23 -36.55 -11.76
N ASN A 17 30.61 -37.15 -10.63
CA ASN A 17 29.72 -37.38 -9.50
C ASN A 17 29.28 -36.05 -8.85
N ALA A 18 30.19 -35.08 -8.71
CA ALA A 18 29.90 -33.76 -8.17
C ALA A 18 29.00 -32.93 -9.09
N MET A 19 29.12 -33.05 -10.42
CA MET A 19 28.20 -32.39 -11.35
C MET A 19 26.77 -32.94 -11.20
N GLY A 20 26.60 -34.24 -10.98
CA GLY A 20 25.28 -34.83 -10.72
C GLY A 20 24.64 -34.30 -9.44
N VAL A 21 25.41 -34.20 -8.35
CA VAL A 21 24.93 -33.63 -7.08
C VAL A 21 24.67 -32.13 -7.20
N ALA A 22 25.52 -31.38 -7.90
CA ALA A 22 25.35 -29.94 -8.11
C ALA A 22 24.09 -29.63 -8.93
N GLN A 23 23.78 -30.45 -9.93
CA GLN A 23 22.54 -30.33 -10.71
C GLN A 23 21.30 -30.58 -9.83
N GLY A 24 21.30 -31.65 -9.04
CA GLY A 24 20.21 -31.94 -8.11
C GLY A 24 20.03 -30.88 -7.02
N ALA A 25 21.14 -30.43 -6.41
CA ALA A 25 21.15 -29.36 -5.42
C ALA A 25 20.65 -28.03 -6.01
N LYS A 26 20.93 -27.74 -7.28
CA LYS A 26 20.41 -26.55 -7.98
C LYS A 26 18.89 -26.62 -8.15
N ASP A 27 18.34 -27.78 -8.50
CA ASP A 27 16.90 -27.97 -8.67
C ASP A 27 16.15 -27.88 -7.33
N GLU A 28 16.73 -28.46 -6.27
CA GLU A 28 16.22 -28.33 -4.90
C GLU A 28 16.30 -26.89 -4.39
N ALA A 29 17.43 -26.20 -4.61
CA ALA A 29 17.60 -24.80 -4.25
C ALA A 29 16.60 -23.90 -4.98
N ASN A 30 16.37 -24.13 -6.28
CA ASN A 30 15.36 -23.40 -7.05
C ASN A 30 13.95 -23.61 -6.50
N THR A 31 13.61 -24.84 -6.11
CA THR A 31 12.30 -25.17 -5.55
C THR A 31 12.10 -24.51 -4.18
N ALA A 32 13.11 -24.59 -3.30
CA ALA A 32 13.09 -23.92 -2.01
C ALA A 32 13.01 -22.40 -2.15
N MET A 33 13.79 -21.81 -3.08
CA MET A 33 13.79 -20.37 -3.33
C MET A 33 12.45 -19.87 -3.86
N ARG A 34 11.79 -20.61 -4.77
CA ARG A 34 10.44 -20.28 -5.24
C ARG A 34 9.42 -20.31 -4.09
N GLY A 35 9.44 -21.35 -3.26
CA GLY A 35 8.55 -21.43 -2.10
C GLY A 35 8.76 -20.30 -1.09
N LEU A 36 10.01 -19.89 -0.86
CA LEU A 36 10.34 -18.73 -0.03
C LEU A 36 9.84 -17.42 -0.65
N MET A 37 9.98 -17.24 -1.97
CA MET A 37 9.46 -16.07 -2.68
C MET A 37 7.94 -15.99 -2.64
N ASP A 38 7.24 -17.10 -2.89
CA ASP A 38 5.77 -17.14 -2.86
C ASP A 38 5.24 -16.80 -1.46
N ARG A 39 5.85 -17.40 -0.42
CA ARG A 39 5.50 -17.09 0.97
C ARG A 39 5.83 -15.64 1.34
N TRP A 40 6.98 -15.13 0.93
CA TRP A 40 7.35 -13.74 1.13
C TRP A 40 6.38 -12.79 0.43
N MET A 41 5.96 -13.08 -0.81
CA MET A 41 4.96 -12.26 -1.50
C MET A 41 3.59 -12.33 -0.84
N ALA A 42 3.18 -13.50 -0.35
CA ALA A 42 1.92 -13.67 0.38
C ALA A 42 1.91 -12.97 1.75
N ASP A 43 3.05 -12.97 2.45
CA ASP A 43 3.21 -12.33 3.77
C ASP A 43 3.36 -10.80 3.67
N ARG A 44 3.54 -10.24 2.46
CA ARG A 44 3.58 -8.81 2.25
C ARG A 44 2.16 -8.34 1.96
N ASP A 45 1.64 -7.46 2.81
CA ASP A 45 0.33 -6.79 2.66
C ASP A 45 0.29 -5.91 1.39
N PHE A 46 0.22 -6.53 0.21
CA PHE A 46 0.07 -5.83 -1.05
C PHE A 46 -1.38 -5.40 -1.22
N VAL A 47 -1.59 -4.09 -1.33
CA VAL A 47 -2.88 -3.56 -1.73
C VAL A 47 -3.08 -3.90 -3.20
N THR A 48 -4.13 -4.65 -3.51
CA THR A 48 -4.45 -4.97 -4.89
C THR A 48 -4.77 -3.69 -5.65
N ARG A 49 -4.58 -3.71 -6.98
CA ARG A 49 -4.88 -2.53 -7.79
C ARG A 49 -6.35 -2.11 -7.67
N GLU A 50 -7.24 -3.08 -7.54
CA GLU A 50 -8.68 -2.84 -7.34
C GLU A 50 -8.98 -2.15 -6.01
N GLU A 51 -8.39 -2.62 -4.91
CA GLU A 51 -8.53 -1.96 -3.60
C GLU A 51 -7.94 -0.55 -3.60
N PHE A 52 -6.80 -0.35 -4.26
CA PHE A 52 -6.20 0.96 -4.42
C PHE A 52 -7.12 1.91 -5.20
N ASP A 53 -7.68 1.45 -6.31
CA ASP A 53 -8.58 2.25 -7.14
C ASP A 53 -9.90 2.55 -6.39
N ALA A 54 -10.42 1.61 -5.61
CA ALA A 54 -11.59 1.81 -4.76
C ALA A 54 -11.34 2.88 -3.68
N VAL A 55 -10.22 2.80 -2.96
CA VAL A 55 -9.82 3.78 -1.93
C VAL A 55 -9.55 5.15 -2.56
N ARG A 56 -8.93 5.19 -3.74
CA ARG A 56 -8.70 6.43 -4.49
C ARG A 56 -10.01 7.12 -4.86
N ALA A 57 -10.97 6.38 -5.41
CA ALA A 57 -12.29 6.92 -5.74
C ALA A 57 -13.03 7.42 -4.49
N MET A 58 -12.97 6.66 -3.38
CA MET A 58 -13.54 7.08 -2.11
C MET A 58 -12.90 8.37 -1.58
N ALA A 59 -11.56 8.48 -1.65
CA ALA A 59 -10.83 9.65 -1.21
C ALA A 59 -11.14 10.89 -2.05
N GLN A 60 -11.32 10.73 -3.37
CA GLN A 60 -11.74 11.82 -4.25
C GLN A 60 -13.14 12.31 -3.89
N LYS A 61 -14.11 11.40 -3.82
CA LYS A 61 -15.49 11.73 -3.43
C LYS A 61 -15.55 12.41 -2.06
N ALA A 62 -14.79 11.91 -1.09
CA ALA A 62 -14.72 12.52 0.24
C ALA A 62 -14.17 13.95 0.21
N ARG A 63 -13.20 14.27 -0.67
CA ARG A 63 -12.70 15.65 -0.82
C ARG A 63 -13.75 16.58 -1.41
N GLU A 64 -14.46 16.14 -2.44
CA GLU A 64 -15.55 16.90 -3.06
C GLU A 64 -16.68 17.18 -2.05
N GLU A 65 -17.09 16.15 -1.29
CA GLU A 65 -18.11 16.29 -0.25
C GLU A 65 -17.65 17.23 0.88
N ASN A 66 -16.38 17.16 1.27
CA ASN A 66 -15.81 18.08 2.26
C ASN A 66 -15.83 19.54 1.80
N GLU A 67 -15.51 19.81 0.54
CA GLU A 67 -15.58 21.17 -0.01
C GLU A 67 -17.02 21.69 -0.04
N ALA A 68 -17.98 20.87 -0.47
CA ALA A 68 -19.39 21.21 -0.44
C ALA A 68 -19.91 21.48 0.99
N LEU A 69 -19.49 20.66 1.96
CA LEU A 69 -19.84 20.86 3.37
C LEU A 69 -19.22 22.13 3.96
N LYS A 70 -17.96 22.45 3.61
CA LYS A 70 -17.32 23.71 4.02
C LYS A 70 -18.10 24.93 3.50
N GLN A 71 -18.47 24.93 2.23
CA GLN A 71 -19.28 26.02 1.66
C GLN A 71 -20.63 26.17 2.37
N ARG A 72 -21.27 25.05 2.72
CA ARG A 72 -22.53 25.08 3.49
C ARG A 72 -22.31 25.65 4.89
N LEU A 73 -21.22 25.28 5.58
CA LEU A 73 -20.88 25.80 6.90
C LEU A 73 -20.64 27.31 6.84
N GLU A 74 -19.82 27.79 5.90
CA GLU A 74 -19.55 29.23 5.71
C GLU A 74 -20.85 30.02 5.46
N ALA A 75 -21.74 29.50 4.62
CA ALA A 75 -23.03 30.13 4.34
C ALA A 75 -23.95 30.18 5.58
N LEU A 76 -23.91 29.17 6.45
CA LEU A 76 -24.69 29.13 7.68
C LEU A 76 -24.10 30.01 8.77
N GLU A 77 -22.78 29.98 8.94
CA GLU A 77 -22.05 30.83 9.90
C GLU A 77 -22.17 32.30 9.54
N GLY A 78 -22.05 32.66 8.26
CA GLY A 78 -22.28 34.03 7.79
C GLY A 78 -23.71 34.52 8.06
N LYS A 79 -24.72 33.65 7.91
CA LYS A 79 -26.11 33.95 8.26
C LYS A 79 -26.33 34.07 9.77
N ALA A 80 -25.64 33.27 10.58
CA ALA A 80 -25.71 33.34 12.04
C ALA A 80 -25.09 34.64 12.56
N ALA A 81 -23.98 35.10 11.97
CA ALA A 81 -23.35 36.38 12.28
C ALA A 81 -24.20 37.60 11.86
N ALA A 82 -25.02 37.47 10.81
CA ALA A 82 -25.88 38.53 10.29
C ALA A 82 -27.22 38.71 11.03
N LYS A 83 -27.51 37.94 12.10
CA LYS A 83 -28.77 38.09 12.85
C LYS A 83 -28.81 39.47 13.52
N PRO A 84 -29.75 40.36 13.16
CA PRO A 84 -29.57 41.79 13.38
C PRO A 84 -29.87 42.21 14.82
N LYS A 85 -29.01 43.08 15.36
CA LYS A 85 -29.22 43.93 16.55
C LYS A 85 -30.40 44.93 16.38
N ALA A 86 -31.35 44.66 15.49
CA ALA A 86 -32.46 45.55 15.15
C ALA A 86 -33.65 45.46 16.12
N ALA A 87 -33.77 44.39 16.91
CA ALA A 87 -34.89 44.22 17.84
C ALA A 87 -34.82 45.13 19.09
N THR A 88 -33.63 45.66 19.45
CA THR A 88 -33.45 46.40 20.71
C THR A 88 -33.62 47.91 20.59
N LYS A 89 -33.52 48.50 19.38
CA LYS A 89 -33.65 49.97 19.19
C LYS A 89 -35.09 50.47 19.05
N LYS A 90 -36.09 49.60 18.83
CA LYS A 90 -37.49 50.04 18.66
C LYS A 90 -38.24 50.28 19.99
N LYS A 91 -37.70 49.83 21.13
CA LYS A 91 -38.33 50.00 22.46
C LYS A 91 -37.94 51.29 23.20
N THR A 92 -36.89 51.99 22.80
CA THR A 92 -36.46 53.26 23.44
C THR A 92 -37.02 54.52 22.78
N ALA A 93 -37.47 54.46 21.53
CA ALA A 93 -38.09 55.60 20.84
C ALA A 93 -39.58 55.80 21.20
N ALA A 94 -40.25 54.80 21.76
CA ALA A 94 -41.67 54.87 22.15
C ALA A 94 -41.91 55.39 23.59
N LYS A 95 -40.87 55.83 24.32
CA LYS A 95 -40.96 56.29 25.72
C LYS A 95 -40.64 57.79 25.91
N LYS A 96 -40.40 58.55 24.85
CA LYS A 96 -40.34 60.02 24.92
C LYS A 96 -41.54 60.60 24.15
N GLY A 97 -42.72 60.33 24.69
CA GLY A 97 -43.84 61.28 24.61
C GLY A 97 -43.69 62.34 25.68
#